data_AF-A0A349SXK5-F1
#
_entry.id   AF-A0A349SXK5-F1
#
_cell.length_a   1.000
_cell.length_b   1.000
_cell.length_c   1.000
_cell.angle_alpha   90.00
_cell.angle_beta   90.00
_cell.angle_gamma   90.00
#
_symmetry.space_group_name_H-M   'P 1'
#
loop_
_entity.id
_entity.type
_entity.pdbx_description
1 polymer ?
#
loop_
_entity_poly.entity_id
_entity_poly.type
_entity_poly.pdbx_seq_one_letter_code
_entity_poly.pdbx_strand_id
1 'polypeptide(L)'
;MNLRPFLAATVLSVTSIAALPVAAQSNAEQAQERYNAGDFPAARALYQKACMSDGKDEACHNLGSMAWRGQGGAKDPVQARDAYRRGCEAGLLKSCGQYGALLKDGL
;
A
#
# COMPACT_ATOMS: atom_id res chain seq x y z
N MET A 1 32.71 -9.84 38.08
CA MET A 1 33.36 -10.56 36.96
C MET A 1 33.00 -12.03 37.08
N ASN A 2 32.12 -12.54 36.22
CA ASN A 2 32.12 -13.95 35.84
C ASN A 2 31.37 -14.09 34.52
N LEU A 3 32.09 -14.60 33.54
CA LEU A 3 31.66 -14.83 32.17
C LEU A 3 31.58 -16.35 31.96
N ARG A 4 30.48 -16.78 31.31
CA ARG A 4 30.34 -17.95 30.39
C ARG A 4 30.11 -19.34 31.03
N PRO A 5 29.82 -20.38 30.23
CA PRO A 5 28.69 -20.59 29.29
C PRO A 5 28.17 -22.06 29.35
N PHE A 6 26.92 -22.42 29.02
CA PHE A 6 26.62 -23.82 28.64
C PHE A 6 25.37 -23.94 27.75
N LEU A 7 25.55 -24.75 26.69
CA LEU A 7 24.58 -25.21 25.71
C LEU A 7 23.53 -26.13 26.34
N ALA A 8 22.26 -26.06 25.90
CA ALA A 8 21.41 -27.24 25.71
C ALA A 8 20.09 -26.84 25.01
N ALA A 9 19.83 -27.47 23.87
CA ALA A 9 18.59 -27.37 23.14
C ALA A 9 17.41 -27.95 23.94
N THR A 10 16.30 -27.21 24.04
CA THR A 10 14.97 -27.81 24.20
C THR A 10 13.99 -27.05 23.34
N VAL A 11 13.41 -27.76 22.37
CA VAL A 11 12.26 -27.33 21.60
C VAL A 11 11.08 -27.32 22.56
N LEU A 12 10.70 -26.15 23.05
CA LEU A 12 9.45 -25.94 23.76
C LEU A 12 8.65 -24.95 22.93
N SER A 13 7.79 -25.53 22.10
CA SER A 13 6.48 -25.04 21.69
C SER A 13 6.30 -23.51 21.70
N VAL A 14 6.04 -22.94 20.52
CA VAL A 14 5.45 -21.60 20.39
C VAL A 14 4.00 -21.66 20.92
N THR A 15 3.83 -21.84 22.22
CA THR A 15 2.57 -21.64 22.93
C THR A 15 2.42 -20.15 23.11
N SER A 16 1.64 -19.54 22.23
CA SER A 16 1.19 -18.16 22.29
C SER A 16 2.30 -17.13 22.51
N ILE A 17 2.86 -16.64 21.40
CA ILE A 17 3.24 -15.22 21.36
C ILE A 17 1.92 -14.50 21.68
N ALA A 18 1.79 -14.00 22.91
CA ALA A 18 0.73 -13.06 23.25
C ALA A 18 0.62 -12.08 22.08
N ALA A 19 -0.58 -11.91 21.53
CA ALA A 19 -0.83 -11.04 20.40
C ALA A 19 -0.18 -9.69 20.70
N LEU A 20 1.05 -9.50 20.18
CA LEU A 20 1.63 -8.18 20.08
C LEU A 20 0.57 -7.42 19.31
N PRO A 21 0.21 -6.21 19.72
CA PRO A 21 -0.62 -5.39 18.88
C PRO A 21 0.18 -5.27 17.58
N VAL A 22 -0.21 -6.01 16.53
CA VAL A 22 0.15 -5.66 15.16
C VAL A 22 -0.34 -4.24 15.08
N ALA A 23 0.61 -3.30 15.11
CA ALA A 23 0.34 -1.89 14.98
C ALA A 23 -0.64 -1.75 13.82
N ALA A 24 -1.81 -1.16 14.10
CA ALA A 24 -2.99 -1.16 13.24
C ALA A 24 -2.63 -1.30 11.76
N GLN A 25 -2.91 -2.48 11.18
CA GLN A 25 -2.50 -2.84 9.83
C GLN A 25 -2.96 -1.75 8.86
N SER A 26 -2.03 -1.04 8.22
CA SER A 26 -2.40 0.16 7.46
C SER A 26 -3.28 -0.21 6.28
N ASN A 27 -4.15 0.72 5.86
CA ASN A 27 -5.01 0.48 4.70
C ASN A 27 -4.18 0.13 3.45
N ALA A 28 -2.97 0.67 3.33
CA ALA A 28 -2.05 0.39 2.22
C ALA A 28 -1.52 -1.06 2.23
N GLU A 29 -1.17 -1.60 3.40
CA GLU A 29 -0.69 -2.98 3.52
C GLU A 29 -1.81 -3.97 3.22
N GLN A 30 -2.99 -3.73 3.77
CA GLN A 30 -4.17 -4.53 3.46
C GLN A 30 -4.52 -4.44 1.97
N ALA A 31 -4.42 -3.26 1.36
CA ALA A 31 -4.64 -3.09 -0.07
C ALA A 31 -3.68 -3.95 -0.90
N GLN A 32 -2.40 -3.97 -0.54
CA GLN A 32 -1.38 -4.77 -1.23
C GLN A 32 -1.64 -6.27 -1.09
N GLU A 33 -2.06 -6.72 0.09
CA GLU A 33 -2.46 -8.11 0.30
C GLU A 33 -3.62 -8.50 -0.61
N ARG A 34 -4.70 -7.69 -0.64
CA ARG A 34 -5.85 -7.94 -1.54
C ARG A 34 -5.45 -7.89 -3.00
N TYR A 35 -4.55 -6.98 -3.37
CA TYR A 35 -4.00 -6.89 -4.72
C TYR A 35 -3.28 -8.17 -5.10
N ASN A 36 -2.42 -8.69 -4.22
CA ASN A 36 -1.65 -9.92 -4.44
C ASN A 36 -2.57 -11.17 -4.48
N ALA A 37 -3.68 -11.14 -3.74
CA ALA A 37 -4.71 -12.17 -3.78
C ALA A 37 -5.61 -12.08 -5.03
N GLY A 38 -5.45 -11.05 -5.88
CA GLY A 38 -6.30 -10.82 -7.05
C GLY A 38 -7.67 -10.20 -6.75
N ASP A 39 -7.95 -9.88 -5.48
CA ASP A 39 -9.14 -9.14 -5.06
C ASP A 39 -8.96 -7.64 -5.32
N PHE A 40 -8.99 -7.29 -6.60
CA PHE A 40 -8.76 -5.93 -7.05
C PHE A 40 -9.82 -4.93 -6.60
N PRO A 41 -11.13 -5.27 -6.54
CA PRO A 41 -12.13 -4.34 -6.00
C PRO A 41 -11.82 -3.94 -4.55
N ALA A 42 -11.49 -4.92 -3.70
CA ALA A 42 -11.12 -4.62 -2.31
C ALA A 42 -9.80 -3.83 -2.25
N ALA A 43 -8.80 -4.21 -3.05
CA ALA A 43 -7.53 -3.49 -3.11
C ALA A 43 -7.72 -2.02 -3.51
N ARG A 44 -8.52 -1.74 -4.54
CA ARG A 44 -8.79 -0.36 -4.99
C ARG A 44 -9.47 0.45 -3.91
N ALA A 45 -10.45 -0.12 -3.21
CA ALA A 45 -11.14 0.56 -2.11
C ALA A 45 -10.18 0.86 -0.94
N LEU A 46 -9.28 -0.06 -0.61
CA LEU A 46 -8.30 0.12 0.45
C LEU A 46 -7.20 1.12 0.07
N TYR A 47 -6.69 1.09 -1.16
CA TYR A 47 -5.76 2.11 -1.66
C TYR A 47 -6.41 3.50 -1.70
N GLN A 48 -7.70 3.59 -2.01
CA GLN A 48 -8.44 4.85 -1.93
C GLN A 48 -8.46 5.40 -0.51
N LYS A 49 -8.80 4.57 0.48
CA LYS A 49 -8.74 4.96 1.89
C LYS A 49 -7.33 5.38 2.28
N ALA A 50 -6.31 4.56 1.98
CA ALA A 50 -4.92 4.84 2.30
C ALA A 50 -4.40 6.15 1.68
N CYS A 51 -4.74 6.43 0.42
CA CYS A 51 -4.38 7.67 -0.25
C CYS A 51 -5.05 8.90 0.40
N MET A 52 -6.25 8.74 0.97
CA MET A 52 -6.98 9.82 1.63
C MET A 52 -6.57 10.04 3.09
N SER A 53 -6.25 8.97 3.82
CA SER A 53 -6.04 9.02 5.28
C SER A 53 -4.58 9.03 5.71
N ASP A 54 -3.69 8.37 4.95
CA ASP A 54 -2.36 8.02 5.46
C ASP A 54 -1.23 8.77 4.73
N GLY A 55 -1.55 9.59 3.72
CA GLY A 55 -0.55 10.38 2.99
C GLY A 55 0.59 9.54 2.38
N LYS A 56 0.43 8.22 2.28
CA LYS A 56 1.43 7.33 1.70
C LYS A 56 1.37 7.49 0.19
N ASP A 57 2.36 8.21 -0.30
CA ASP A 57 2.69 8.44 -1.69
C ASP A 57 2.50 7.21 -2.61
N GLU A 58 2.88 6.02 -2.17
CA GLU A 58 2.71 4.77 -2.92
C GLU A 58 1.26 4.32 -3.06
N ALA A 59 0.42 4.55 -2.04
CA ALA A 59 -0.99 4.17 -2.11
C ALA A 59 -1.74 5.00 -3.16
N CYS A 60 -1.43 6.29 -3.24
CA CYS A 60 -1.97 7.17 -4.29
C CYS A 60 -1.47 6.76 -5.69
N HIS A 61 -0.21 6.36 -5.82
CA HIS A 61 0.31 5.83 -7.08
C HIS A 61 -0.46 4.58 -7.53
N ASN A 62 -0.65 3.63 -6.61
CA ASN A 62 -1.33 2.37 -6.91
C ASN A 62 -2.80 2.58 -7.22
N LEU A 63 -3.50 3.46 -6.49
CA LEU A 63 -4.86 3.89 -6.83
C LEU A 63 -4.92 4.47 -8.25
N GLY A 64 -3.97 5.35 -8.59
CA GLY A 64 -3.89 5.96 -9.91
C GLY A 64 -3.71 4.93 -11.03
N SER A 65 -2.82 3.95 -10.82
CA SER A 65 -2.58 2.85 -11.74
C SER A 65 -3.80 1.96 -11.91
N MET A 66 -4.45 1.58 -10.82
CA MET A 66 -5.66 0.75 -10.86
C MET A 66 -6.81 1.48 -11.57
N ALA A 67 -7.03 2.76 -11.27
CA ALA A 67 -8.07 3.57 -11.92
C ALA A 67 -7.79 3.74 -13.42
N TRP A 68 -6.53 3.98 -13.81
CA TRP A 68 -6.12 4.08 -15.20
C TRP A 68 -6.34 2.78 -16.00
N ARG A 69 -6.10 1.62 -15.36
CA ARG A 69 -6.23 0.30 -15.96
C ARG A 69 -7.65 -0.28 -15.89
N GLY A 70 -8.55 0.32 -15.11
CA GLY A 70 -9.85 -0.28 -14.81
C GLY A 70 -9.72 -1.55 -13.96
N GLN A 71 -8.73 -1.60 -13.09
CA GLN A 71 -8.51 -2.75 -12.20
C GLN A 71 -9.38 -2.58 -10.96
N GLY A 72 -10.19 -3.60 -10.63
CA GLY A 72 -11.09 -3.54 -9.47
C GLY A 72 -12.27 -2.59 -9.62
N GLY A 73 -12.64 -2.21 -10.86
CA GLY A 73 -13.76 -1.33 -11.17
C GLY A 73 -13.65 -0.78 -12.59
N ALA A 74 -14.54 0.14 -12.99
CA ALA A 74 -14.42 0.79 -14.28
C ALA A 74 -13.12 1.61 -14.41
N LYS A 75 -12.61 1.75 -15.63
CA LYS A 75 -11.53 2.70 -15.93
C LYS A 75 -12.02 4.11 -15.61
N ASP A 76 -11.22 4.84 -14.84
CA ASP A 76 -11.53 6.19 -14.40
C ASP A 76 -10.28 7.08 -14.53
N PRO A 77 -10.09 7.73 -15.70
CA PRO A 77 -8.95 8.59 -15.95
C PRO A 77 -8.90 9.83 -15.03
N VAL A 78 -10.06 10.32 -14.58
CA VAL A 78 -10.14 11.50 -13.71
C VAL A 78 -9.67 11.15 -12.30
N GLN A 79 -10.13 10.01 -11.76
CA GLN A 79 -9.60 9.47 -10.50
C GLN A 79 -8.12 9.14 -10.61
N ALA A 80 -7.68 8.60 -11.75
CA ALA A 80 -6.26 8.31 -11.97
C ALA A 80 -5.39 9.56 -11.86
N ARG A 81 -5.78 10.63 -12.58
CA ARG A 81 -5.12 11.93 -12.54
C ARG A 81 -5.09 12.51 -11.11
N ASP A 82 -6.21 12.49 -10.40
CA ASP A 82 -6.27 13.01 -9.02
C ASP A 82 -5.33 12.26 -8.08
N ALA A 83 -5.32 10.93 -8.17
CA ALA A 83 -4.47 10.09 -7.35
C ALA A 83 -2.98 10.31 -7.66
N TYR A 84 -2.60 10.36 -8.94
CA TYR A 84 -1.22 10.67 -9.31
C TYR A 84 -0.78 12.07 -8.90
N ARG A 85 -1.67 13.08 -9.00
CA ARG A 85 -1.41 14.43 -8.48
C ARG A 85 -1.07 14.38 -6.99
N ARG A 86 -1.91 13.75 -6.18
CA ARG A 86 -1.68 13.63 -4.72
C ARG A 86 -0.37 12.90 -4.42
N GLY A 87 -0.09 11.81 -5.12
CA GLY A 87 1.18 11.10 -4.98
C GLY A 87 2.39 11.98 -5.36
N CYS A 88 2.25 12.84 -6.36
CA CYS A 88 3.29 13.79 -6.74
C CYS A 88 3.49 14.89 -5.68
N GLU A 89 2.40 15.47 -5.16
CA GLU A 89 2.41 16.46 -4.09
C GLU A 89 3.03 15.90 -2.80
N ALA A 90 2.91 14.59 -2.57
CA ALA A 90 3.57 13.87 -1.49
C ALA A 90 5.06 13.54 -1.74
N GLY A 91 5.62 13.95 -2.88
CA GLY A 91 7.05 13.82 -3.20
C GLY A 91 7.44 12.59 -4.02
N LEU A 92 6.49 11.75 -4.43
CA LEU A 92 6.81 10.54 -5.18
C LEU A 92 6.94 10.82 -6.68
N LEU A 93 8.19 10.87 -7.13
CA LEU A 93 8.55 11.22 -8.51
C LEU A 93 7.88 10.35 -9.57
N LYS A 94 7.68 9.04 -9.32
CA LYS A 94 6.96 8.15 -10.25
C LYS A 94 5.52 8.62 -10.49
N SER A 95 4.86 9.17 -9.47
CA SER A 95 3.51 9.73 -9.60
C SER A 95 3.52 11.07 -10.34
N CYS A 96 4.54 11.91 -10.15
CA CYS A 96 4.71 13.14 -10.94
C CYS A 96 4.83 12.86 -12.43
N GLY A 97 5.60 11.84 -12.82
CA GLY A 97 5.73 11.45 -14.22
C GLY A 97 4.39 11.04 -14.84
N GLN A 98 3.60 10.25 -14.13
CA GLN A 98 2.28 9.83 -14.60
C GLN A 98 1.28 10.99 -14.63
N TYR A 99 1.28 11.85 -13.61
CA TYR A 99 0.44 13.04 -13.61
C TYR A 99 0.76 13.96 -14.80
N GLY A 100 2.04 14.25 -15.04
CA GLY A 100 2.47 15.05 -16.20
C GLY A 100 2.11 14.41 -17.54
N ALA A 101 2.20 13.09 -17.66
CA ALA A 101 1.78 12.38 -18.86
C ALA A 101 0.27 12.56 -19.13
N LEU A 102 -0.56 12.44 -18.10
CA LEU A 102 -2.01 12.64 -18.22
C LEU A 102 -2.36 14.08 -18.61
N LEU A 103 -1.70 15.07 -17.99
CA LEU A 103 -1.90 16.48 -18.36
C LEU A 103 -1.55 16.77 -19.82
N LYS A 104 -0.47 16.17 -20.33
CA LYS A 104 -0.06 16.30 -21.73
C LYS A 104 -1.10 15.69 -22.69
N ASP A 105 -1.76 14.62 -22.27
CA ASP A 105 -2.81 13.95 -23.02
C ASP A 105 -4.19 14.64 -22.88
N GLY A 106 -4.25 15.80 -22.20
CA GLY A 106 -5.45 16.62 -22.03
C GLY A 106 -6.39 16.14 -20.92
N LEU A 107 -5.91 15.25 -20.04
CA LEU A 107 -6.64 14.77 -18.87
C LEU A 107 -6.38 15.63 -17.65
#